data_AF-A0A7Y0HW87-F1
#
_entry.id   AF-A0A7Y0HW87-F1
#
_cell.length_a   1.000
_cell.length_b   1.000
_cell.length_c   1.000
_cell.angle_alpha   90.00
_cell.angle_beta   90.00
_cell.angle_gamma   90.00
#
_symmetry.space_group_name_H-M   'P 1'
#
loop_
_entity.id
_entity.type
_entity.pdbx_description
1 polymer ?
#
loop_
_entity_poly.entity_id
_entity_poly.type
_entity_poly.pdbx_seq_one_letter_code
_entity_poly.pdbx_strand_id
1 'polypeptide(L)'
;MAWLLRLHGSRSHIFQASLIFGNAGFIGIPLVMALFAHEGAIYVALMSLVDQALLWTYGVWLCEPVSDHEHLTPQRTNPFASLHDDLLNLAKRFVNPAFIGVMIALALILLGIRVPELILKPLHTIGGMATPMSLIYLGGLFALTRWWGVLKRYELYVGLVTKMIAFPLGFYALLTALAAVCPWLPVTHDMILMMTVIAGLPTMTTIAMFTGRKNNMPDYAVGFVLVSTLFSLVSLTIVSAIVF
;
A
#
# COMPACT_ATOMS: atom_id res chain seq x y z
N MET A 1 -15.81 -5.86 1.84
CA MET A 1 -16.18 -4.46 2.16
C MET A 1 -16.78 -3.70 0.97
N ALA A 2 -16.10 -3.58 -0.17
CA ALA A 2 -16.59 -2.78 -1.30
C ALA A 2 -17.94 -3.25 -1.87
N TRP A 3 -18.13 -4.58 -1.97
CA TRP A 3 -19.42 -5.18 -2.33
C TRP A 3 -20.53 -4.90 -1.30
N LEU A 4 -20.19 -4.95 0.00
CA LEU A 4 -21.11 -4.64 1.10
C LEU A 4 -21.61 -3.17 1.02
N LEU A 5 -20.74 -2.26 0.60
CA LEU A 5 -21.04 -0.84 0.39
C LEU A 5 -21.66 -0.54 -0.98
N ARG A 6 -21.95 -1.57 -1.79
CA ARG A 6 -22.53 -1.46 -3.14
C ARG A 6 -21.73 -0.54 -4.07
N LEU A 7 -20.40 -0.56 -3.95
CA LEU A 7 -19.51 0.17 -4.86
C LEU A 7 -19.28 -0.64 -6.13
N HIS A 8 -19.38 0.02 -7.29
CA HIS A 8 -19.23 -0.61 -8.61
C HIS A 8 -18.13 0.09 -9.43
N GLY A 9 -17.58 -0.64 -10.41
CA GLY A 9 -16.57 -0.13 -11.35
C GLY A 9 -15.30 0.42 -10.68
N SER A 10 -14.70 1.45 -11.28
CA SER A 10 -13.48 2.10 -10.78
C SER A 10 -13.56 2.55 -9.32
N ARG A 11 -14.74 2.94 -8.84
CA ARG A 11 -14.91 3.36 -7.44
C ARG A 11 -14.64 2.21 -6.46
N SER A 12 -15.11 1.01 -6.78
CA SER A 12 -14.85 -0.19 -5.97
C SER A 12 -13.37 -0.51 -5.92
N HIS A 13 -12.69 -0.46 -7.07
CA HIS A 13 -11.26 -0.77 -7.15
C HIS A 13 -10.42 0.25 -6.38
N ILE A 14 -10.67 1.56 -6.55
CA ILE A 14 -9.91 2.60 -5.86
C ILE A 14 -10.19 2.58 -4.35
N PHE A 15 -11.43 2.28 -3.94
CA PHE A 15 -11.77 2.09 -2.54
C PHE A 15 -10.99 0.91 -1.94
N GLN A 16 -10.97 -0.24 -2.62
CA GLN A 16 -10.19 -1.40 -2.17
C GLN A 16 -8.70 -1.10 -2.10
N ALA A 17 -8.13 -0.40 -3.08
CA ALA A 17 -6.72 -0.01 -3.07
C ALA A 17 -6.42 0.89 -1.87
N SER A 18 -7.33 1.82 -1.60
CA SER A 18 -7.21 2.74 -0.46
C SER A 18 -7.26 2.03 0.89
N LEU A 19 -8.03 0.94 0.99
CA LEU A 19 -8.12 0.12 2.20
C LEU A 19 -6.96 -0.87 2.35
N ILE A 20 -6.48 -1.47 1.28
CA ILE A 20 -5.45 -2.52 1.34
C ILE A 20 -4.06 -1.92 1.54
N PHE A 21 -3.71 -0.88 0.79
CA PHE A 21 -2.36 -0.33 0.82
C PHE A 21 -2.23 0.78 1.87
N GLY A 22 -1.35 0.55 2.83
CA GLY A 22 -0.99 1.50 3.89
C GLY A 22 0.18 2.40 3.47
N ASN A 23 0.28 3.59 4.04
CA ASN A 23 1.41 4.49 3.83
C ASN A 23 2.62 4.04 4.67
N ALA A 24 3.13 2.85 4.34
CA ALA A 24 4.30 2.27 4.98
C ALA A 24 5.56 3.08 4.67
N GLY A 25 5.75 3.51 3.43
CA GLY A 25 6.95 4.25 3.02
C GLY A 25 7.16 5.57 3.76
N PHE A 26 6.15 6.44 3.83
CA PHE A 26 6.32 7.78 4.38
C PHE A 26 6.01 7.90 5.86
N ILE A 27 5.01 7.14 6.35
CA ILE A 27 4.59 7.20 7.76
C ILE A 27 5.06 5.96 8.52
N GLY A 28 4.96 4.77 7.91
CA GLY A 28 5.36 3.51 8.54
C GLY A 28 6.85 3.42 8.85
N ILE A 29 7.75 3.75 7.90
CA ILE A 29 9.21 3.63 8.11
C ILE A 29 9.66 4.48 9.31
N PRO A 30 9.38 5.81 9.37
CA PRO A 30 9.77 6.60 10.53
C PRO A 30 9.16 6.10 11.83
N LEU A 31 7.89 5.66 11.80
CA LEU A 31 7.18 5.17 12.98
C LEU A 31 7.78 3.87 13.53
N VAL A 32 8.05 2.90 12.65
CA VAL A 32 8.67 1.61 13.05
C VAL A 32 10.09 1.82 13.53
N MET A 33 10.88 2.67 12.87
CA MET A 33 12.25 2.98 13.31
C MET A 33 12.27 3.70 14.66
N ALA A 34 11.26 4.52 14.97
CA ALA A 34 11.13 5.19 16.26
C ALA A 34 10.68 4.24 17.39
N LEU A 35 9.80 3.28 17.08
CA LEU A 35 9.29 2.32 18.07
C LEU A 35 10.23 1.12 18.29
N PHE A 36 10.99 0.71 17.27
CA PHE A 36 11.81 -0.51 17.28
C PHE A 36 13.23 -0.22 16.78
N ALA A 37 14.07 0.39 17.62
CA ALA A 37 15.40 0.88 17.22
C ALA A 37 16.38 -0.23 16.76
N HIS A 38 16.28 -1.45 17.30
CA HIS A 38 17.21 -2.54 17.01
C HIS A 38 16.79 -3.41 15.82
N GLU A 39 15.51 -3.80 15.77
CA GLU A 39 14.99 -4.78 14.78
C GLU A 39 14.14 -4.12 13.67
N GLY A 40 13.76 -2.85 13.84
CA GLY A 40 12.84 -2.16 12.93
C GLY A 40 13.31 -2.11 11.48
N ALA A 41 14.62 -2.02 11.25
CA ALA A 41 15.18 -1.96 9.90
C ALA A 41 14.94 -3.25 9.10
N ILE A 42 15.10 -4.42 9.72
CA ILE A 42 14.88 -5.72 9.08
C ILE A 42 13.39 -5.89 8.77
N TYR A 43 12.52 -5.53 9.72
CA TYR A 43 11.07 -5.62 9.52
C TYR A 43 10.58 -4.70 8.41
N VAL A 44 11.05 -3.45 8.39
CA VAL A 44 10.74 -2.51 7.31
C VAL A 44 11.22 -3.05 5.96
N ALA A 45 12.42 -3.62 5.88
CA ALA A 45 12.94 -4.16 4.63
C ALA A 45 12.08 -5.32 4.10
N LEU A 46 11.73 -6.29 4.96
CA LEU A 46 10.91 -7.44 4.59
C LEU A 46 9.49 -7.01 4.21
N MET A 47 8.86 -6.15 5.02
CA MET A 47 7.53 -5.63 4.74
C MET A 47 7.52 -4.83 3.43
N SER A 48 8.51 -3.97 3.21
CA SER A 48 8.61 -3.16 1.98
C SER A 48 8.78 -4.04 0.74
N LEU A 49 9.49 -5.16 0.83
CA LEU A 49 9.60 -6.11 -0.29
C LEU A 49 8.22 -6.62 -0.72
N VAL A 50 7.43 -7.07 0.25
CA VAL A 50 6.07 -7.60 0.01
C VAL A 50 5.13 -6.50 -0.45
N ASP A 51 5.13 -5.35 0.23
CA ASP A 51 4.26 -4.21 -0.09
C ASP A 51 4.55 -3.67 -1.50
N GLN A 52 5.83 -3.53 -1.89
CA GLN A 52 6.19 -3.08 -3.23
C GLN A 52 5.78 -4.11 -4.30
N ALA A 53 5.98 -5.40 -4.06
CA ALA A 53 5.55 -6.44 -5.00
C ALA A 53 4.02 -6.43 -5.21
N LEU A 54 3.25 -6.30 -4.12
CA LEU A 54 1.79 -6.23 -4.18
C LEU A 54 1.29 -4.92 -4.80
N LEU A 55 1.93 -3.80 -4.50
CA LEU A 55 1.55 -2.49 -5.03
C LEU A 55 1.72 -2.44 -6.54
N TRP A 56 2.86 -2.91 -7.06
CA TRP A 56 3.15 -2.87 -8.49
C TRP A 56 2.34 -3.87 -9.31
N THR A 57 1.77 -4.89 -8.67
CA THR A 57 0.92 -5.89 -9.32
C THR A 57 -0.56 -5.56 -9.13
N TYR A 58 -1.07 -5.82 -7.93
CA TYR A 58 -2.47 -5.66 -7.59
C TYR A 58 -2.84 -4.18 -7.41
N GLY A 59 -2.00 -3.38 -6.74
CA GLY A 59 -2.27 -1.96 -6.50
C GLY A 59 -2.43 -1.14 -7.78
N VAL A 60 -1.51 -1.31 -8.74
CA VAL A 60 -1.58 -0.66 -10.05
C VAL A 60 -2.79 -1.12 -10.83
N TRP A 61 -3.10 -2.43 -10.85
CA TRP A 61 -4.30 -2.95 -11.51
C TRP A 61 -5.59 -2.35 -10.93
N LEU A 62 -5.68 -2.17 -9.60
CA LEU A 62 -6.84 -1.51 -8.97
C LEU A 62 -6.95 -0.02 -9.35
N CYS A 63 -5.84 0.62 -9.70
CA CYS A 63 -5.85 2.02 -10.11
C CYS A 63 -6.19 2.19 -11.59
N GLU A 64 -6.22 1.11 -12.39
CA GLU A 64 -6.59 1.19 -13.80
C GLU A 64 -8.10 1.46 -13.95
N PRO A 65 -8.50 2.26 -14.97
CA PRO A 65 -9.91 2.46 -15.26
C PRO A 65 -10.59 1.13 -15.56
N VAL A 66 -11.71 0.86 -14.90
CA VAL A 66 -12.55 -0.28 -15.25
C VAL A 66 -13.35 0.11 -16.49
N SER A 67 -13.06 -0.54 -17.61
CA SER A 67 -13.80 -0.33 -18.86
C SER A 67 -15.22 -0.88 -18.71
N ASP A 68 -16.26 -0.06 -18.93
CA ASP A 68 -17.67 -0.50 -18.98
C ASP A 68 -18.01 -1.38 -20.21
N HIS A 69 -17.01 -1.95 -20.89
CA HIS A 69 -17.18 -2.80 -22.08
C HIS A 69 -17.51 -4.27 -21.73
N GLU A 70 -18.31 -4.52 -20.70
CA GLU A 70 -18.84 -5.86 -20.41
C GLU A 70 -20.19 -6.12 -21.14
N HIS A 71 -20.62 -5.22 -22.04
CA HIS A 71 -21.87 -5.37 -22.79
C HIS A 71 -21.75 -5.43 -24.33
N LEU A 72 -20.55 -5.51 -24.91
CA LEU A 72 -20.40 -5.74 -26.34
C LEU A 72 -19.48 -6.95 -26.62
N THR A 73 -20.13 -8.07 -26.95
CA THR A 73 -19.62 -9.29 -27.60
C THR A 73 -18.60 -10.17 -26.86
N PRO A 74 -18.99 -11.38 -26.39
CA PRO A 74 -18.05 -12.39 -25.96
C PRO A 74 -17.53 -13.15 -27.19
N GLN A 75 -16.50 -12.63 -27.87
CA GLN A 75 -15.77 -13.47 -28.82
C GLN A 75 -14.61 -14.17 -28.08
N ARG A 76 -15.00 -15.14 -27.25
CA ARG A 76 -14.10 -16.11 -26.65
C ARG A 76 -13.42 -16.91 -27.75
N THR A 77 -12.14 -16.63 -28.00
CA THR A 77 -11.27 -17.55 -28.75
C THR A 77 -10.29 -18.19 -27.76
N ASN A 78 -10.46 -19.49 -27.55
CA ASN A 78 -9.55 -20.45 -26.90
C ASN A 78 -9.16 -20.18 -25.42
N PRO A 79 -9.75 -20.92 -24.45
CA PRO A 79 -9.45 -20.75 -23.01
C PRO A 79 -8.01 -21.10 -22.58
N PHE A 80 -7.23 -21.76 -23.44
CA PHE A 80 -5.81 -22.05 -23.19
C PHE A 80 -4.85 -20.96 -23.69
N ALA A 81 -5.25 -20.14 -24.67
CA ALA A 81 -4.44 -19.01 -25.14
C ALA A 81 -4.56 -17.80 -24.20
N SER A 82 -5.76 -17.58 -23.63
CA SER A 82 -6.02 -16.48 -22.70
C SER A 82 -5.23 -16.59 -21.39
N LEU A 83 -5.04 -17.80 -20.85
CA LEU A 83 -4.24 -17.99 -19.64
C LEU A 83 -2.77 -17.64 -19.86
N HIS A 84 -2.21 -17.99 -21.03
CA HIS A 84 -0.83 -17.67 -21.35
C HIS A 84 -0.64 -16.17 -21.61
N ASP A 85 -1.59 -15.52 -22.29
CA ASP A 85 -1.55 -14.07 -22.53
C ASP A 85 -1.82 -13.26 -21.25
N ASP A 86 -2.71 -13.71 -20.37
CA ASP A 86 -2.94 -13.10 -19.05
C ASP A 86 -1.72 -13.28 -18.13
N LEU A 87 -1.09 -14.46 -18.13
CA LEU A 87 0.15 -14.71 -17.40
C LEU A 87 1.32 -13.91 -17.97
N LEU A 88 1.42 -13.76 -19.29
CA LEU A 88 2.43 -12.92 -19.94
C LEU A 88 2.21 -11.43 -19.65
N ASN A 89 0.97 -10.97 -19.65
CA ASN A 89 0.64 -9.59 -19.31
C ASN A 89 0.87 -9.31 -17.82
N LEU A 90 0.58 -10.27 -16.94
CA LEU A 90 0.89 -10.21 -15.52
C LEU A 90 2.40 -10.24 -15.26
N ALA A 91 3.15 -11.09 -15.99
CA ALA A 91 4.61 -11.16 -15.93
C ALA A 91 5.26 -9.88 -16.46
N LYS A 92 4.77 -9.30 -17.55
CA LYS A 92 5.21 -7.99 -18.04
C LYS A 92 4.93 -6.87 -17.04
N ARG A 93 3.82 -6.94 -16.29
CA ARG A 93 3.54 -6.02 -15.18
C ARG A 93 4.48 -6.22 -13.99
N PHE A 94 4.95 -7.45 -13.75
CA PHE A 94 5.96 -7.78 -12.74
C PHE A 94 7.33 -7.15 -13.04
N VAL A 95 7.68 -6.97 -14.32
CA VAL A 95 8.95 -6.35 -14.75
C VAL A 95 8.80 -4.82 -14.74
N ASN A 96 8.67 -4.25 -13.54
CA ASN A 96 8.75 -2.81 -13.32
C ASN A 96 10.19 -2.42 -12.95
N PRO A 97 10.72 -1.29 -13.46
CA PRO A 97 11.99 -0.71 -12.99
C PRO A 97 12.19 -0.74 -11.47
N ALA A 98 11.15 -0.47 -10.68
CA ALA A 98 11.20 -0.51 -9.22
C ALA A 98 11.43 -1.94 -8.68
N PHE A 99 10.67 -2.92 -9.17
CA PHE A 99 10.81 -4.32 -8.76
C PHE A 99 12.17 -4.89 -9.19
N ILE A 100 12.63 -4.58 -10.41
CA ILE A 100 13.96 -4.93 -10.90
C ILE A 100 15.04 -4.36 -9.98
N GLY A 101 14.91 -3.08 -9.58
CA GLY A 101 15.84 -2.44 -8.65
C GLY A 101 15.93 -3.16 -7.30
N VAL A 102 14.78 -3.53 -6.73
CA VAL A 102 14.71 -4.29 -5.47
C VAL A 102 15.35 -5.68 -5.62
N MET A 103 15.09 -6.39 -6.71
CA MET A 103 15.67 -7.70 -6.97
C MET A 103 17.18 -7.65 -7.17
N ILE A 104 17.70 -6.63 -7.88
CA ILE A 104 19.14 -6.39 -8.01
C ILE A 104 19.76 -6.09 -6.64
N ALA A 105 19.14 -5.22 -5.84
CA ALA A 105 19.63 -4.91 -4.50
C ALA A 105 19.71 -6.16 -3.62
N LEU A 106 18.64 -6.98 -3.62
CA LEU A 106 18.60 -8.25 -2.87
C LEU A 106 19.70 -9.22 -3.35
N ALA A 107 19.87 -9.38 -4.66
CA ALA A 107 20.91 -10.25 -5.22
C ALA A 107 22.33 -9.80 -4.83
N LEU A 108 22.61 -8.49 -4.89
CA LEU A 108 23.90 -7.93 -4.48
C LEU A 108 24.20 -8.15 -3.00
N ILE A 109 23.18 -7.97 -2.14
CA ILE A 109 23.29 -8.23 -0.69
C ILE A 109 23.58 -9.71 -0.43
N LEU A 110 22.84 -10.63 -1.06
CA LEU A 110 23.02 -12.07 -0.89
C LEU A 110 24.38 -12.56 -1.39
N LEU A 111 24.89 -11.97 -2.47
CA LEU A 111 26.23 -12.25 -3.00
C LEU A 111 27.36 -11.57 -2.21
N GLY A 112 27.04 -10.72 -1.22
CA GLY A 112 28.02 -9.97 -0.44
C GLY A 112 28.80 -8.93 -1.26
N ILE A 113 28.30 -8.55 -2.43
CA ILE A 113 28.98 -7.62 -3.34
C ILE A 113 28.81 -6.21 -2.81
N ARG A 114 29.92 -5.60 -2.36
CA ARG A 114 29.95 -4.20 -1.93
C ARG A 114 29.98 -3.29 -3.15
N VAL A 115 28.91 -2.51 -3.34
CA VAL A 115 28.84 -1.49 -4.40
C VAL A 115 29.78 -0.33 -4.04
N PRO A 116 30.65 0.14 -4.95
CA PRO A 116 31.54 1.26 -4.69
C PRO A 116 30.78 2.55 -4.33
N GLU A 117 31.32 3.34 -3.40
CA GLU A 117 30.71 4.61 -2.97
C GLU A 117 30.46 5.59 -4.13
N LEU A 118 31.28 5.52 -5.18
CA LEU A 118 31.16 6.35 -6.37
C LEU A 118 29.79 6.17 -7.07
N ILE A 119 29.24 4.95 -7.03
CA ILE A 119 27.93 4.61 -7.62
C ILE A 119 26.83 4.79 -6.57
N LEU A 120 27.11 4.37 -5.33
CA LEU A 120 26.12 4.37 -4.25
C LEU A 120 25.70 5.79 -3.84
N LYS A 121 26.63 6.75 -3.79
CA LYS A 121 26.34 8.14 -3.38
C LYS A 121 25.32 8.82 -4.33
N PRO A 122 25.52 8.87 -5.67
CA PRO A 122 24.52 9.40 -6.58
C PRO A 122 23.16 8.70 -6.48
N LEU A 123 23.15 7.36 -6.40
CA LEU A 123 21.90 6.59 -6.26
C LEU A 123 21.15 6.94 -4.98
N HIS A 124 21.85 7.08 -3.85
CA HIS A 124 21.22 7.53 -2.59
C HIS A 124 20.70 8.96 -2.68
N THR A 125 21.44 9.88 -3.30
CA THR A 125 20.98 11.27 -3.46
C THR A 125 19.72 11.33 -4.32
N ILE A 126 19.67 10.60 -5.43
CA ILE A 126 18.47 10.52 -6.29
C ILE A 126 17.32 9.85 -5.55
N GLY A 127 17.57 8.73 -4.86
CA GLY A 127 16.57 8.01 -4.09
C GLY A 127 15.98 8.85 -2.94
N GLY A 128 16.82 9.61 -2.24
CA GLY A 128 16.39 10.51 -1.16
C GLY A 128 15.47 11.64 -1.61
N MET A 129 15.54 12.05 -2.88
CA MET A 129 14.63 13.04 -3.45
C MET A 129 13.25 12.48 -3.82
N ALA A 130 13.09 11.15 -3.93
CA ALA A 130 11.82 10.54 -4.34
C ALA A 130 10.67 10.89 -3.40
N THR A 131 10.91 10.83 -2.09
CA THR A 131 9.94 11.17 -1.04
C THR A 131 9.44 12.61 -1.13
N PRO A 132 10.28 13.65 -1.02
CA PRO A 132 9.81 15.03 -1.10
C PRO A 132 9.14 15.35 -2.44
N MET A 133 9.65 14.82 -3.57
CA MET A 133 9.03 15.01 -4.87
C MET A 133 7.61 14.41 -4.95
N SER A 134 7.41 13.22 -4.36
CA SER A 134 6.08 12.59 -4.31
C SER A 134 5.08 13.41 -3.47
N LEU A 135 5.53 14.01 -2.36
CA LEU A 135 4.70 14.85 -1.50
C LEU A 135 4.36 16.18 -2.17
N ILE A 136 5.29 16.79 -2.91
CA ILE A 136 5.01 17.99 -3.72
C ILE A 136 3.96 17.68 -4.79
N TYR A 137 4.12 16.57 -5.52
CA TYR A 137 3.16 16.14 -6.54
C TYR A 137 1.76 15.91 -5.93
N LEU A 138 1.70 15.24 -4.78
CA LEU A 138 0.46 15.03 -4.05
C LEU A 138 -0.16 16.36 -3.60
N GLY A 139 0.64 17.32 -3.13
CA GLY A 139 0.19 18.69 -2.84
C GLY A 139 -0.39 19.41 -4.05
N GLY A 140 0.23 19.24 -5.23
CA GLY A 140 -0.30 19.73 -6.50
C GLY A 140 -1.65 19.07 -6.85
N LEU A 141 -1.77 17.75 -6.70
CA LEU A 141 -3.05 17.05 -6.85
C LEU A 141 -4.10 17.59 -5.89
N PHE A 142 -3.75 17.88 -4.63
CA PHE A 142 -4.66 18.50 -3.66
C PHE A 142 -5.17 19.86 -4.11
N ALA A 143 -4.31 20.69 -4.70
CA ALA A 143 -4.67 22.01 -5.19
C ALA A 143 -5.53 21.97 -6.46
N LEU A 144 -5.33 20.96 -7.31
CA LEU A 144 -5.95 20.87 -8.64
C LEU A 144 -7.22 20.02 -8.70
N THR A 145 -7.49 19.19 -7.68
CA THR A 145 -8.64 18.27 -7.64
C THR A 145 -9.74 18.75 -6.69
N ARG A 146 -11.00 18.38 -6.96
CA ARG A 146 -12.14 18.75 -6.11
C ARG A 146 -12.44 17.68 -5.05
N TRP A 147 -11.42 17.35 -4.26
CA TRP A 147 -11.47 16.30 -3.23
C TRP A 147 -12.53 16.54 -2.13
N TRP A 148 -12.99 17.77 -1.95
CA TRP A 148 -14.03 18.12 -0.96
C TRP A 148 -15.35 17.34 -1.17
N GLY A 149 -15.65 16.92 -2.40
CA GLY A 149 -16.82 16.08 -2.69
C GLY A 149 -16.74 14.69 -2.05
N VAL A 150 -15.54 14.21 -1.74
CA VAL A 150 -15.30 12.90 -1.11
C VAL A 150 -15.68 12.93 0.37
N LEU A 151 -15.51 14.07 1.05
CA LEU A 151 -15.91 14.23 2.46
C LEU A 151 -17.40 13.99 2.69
N LYS A 152 -18.24 14.17 1.67
CA LYS A 152 -19.69 13.92 1.78
C LYS A 152 -20.05 12.44 1.67
N ARG A 153 -19.09 11.56 1.35
CA ARG A 153 -19.33 10.14 1.09
C ARG A 153 -19.19 9.34 2.38
N TYR A 154 -20.25 8.65 2.78
CA TYR A 154 -20.25 7.82 4.00
C TYR A 154 -19.21 6.68 3.93
N GLU A 155 -18.97 6.12 2.74
CA GLU A 155 -17.99 5.05 2.50
C GLU A 155 -16.56 5.44 2.90
N LEU A 156 -16.20 6.73 2.83
CA LEU A 156 -14.92 7.24 3.33
C LEU A 156 -14.76 6.94 4.81
N TYR A 157 -15.71 7.40 5.64
CA TYR A 157 -15.64 7.25 7.08
C TYR A 157 -15.69 5.78 7.52
N VAL A 158 -16.56 5.00 6.87
CA VAL A 158 -16.63 3.54 7.11
C VAL A 158 -15.30 2.89 6.76
N GLY A 159 -14.70 3.25 5.63
CA GLY A 159 -13.39 2.75 5.20
C GLY A 159 -12.28 3.10 6.19
N LEU A 160 -12.22 4.34 6.66
CA LEU A 160 -11.23 4.82 7.62
C LEU A 160 -11.30 4.09 8.95
N VAL A 161 -12.48 4.01 9.56
CA VAL A 161 -12.67 3.31 10.85
C VAL A 161 -12.36 1.83 10.68
N THR A 162 -12.80 1.21 9.58
CA THR A 162 -12.57 -0.22 9.35
C THR A 162 -11.08 -0.51 9.15
N LYS A 163 -10.39 0.25 8.30
CA LYS A 163 -8.96 0.04 8.00
C LYS A 163 -8.06 0.40 9.18
N MET A 164 -8.28 1.55 9.80
CA MET A 164 -7.30 2.15 10.71
C MET A 164 -7.58 1.90 12.19
N ILE A 165 -8.75 1.35 12.52
CA ILE A 165 -9.11 0.99 13.91
C ILE A 165 -9.56 -0.48 13.99
N ALA A 166 -10.63 -0.85 13.29
CA ALA A 166 -11.21 -2.18 13.45
C ALA A 166 -10.26 -3.30 12.97
N PHE A 167 -9.60 -3.10 11.83
CA PHE A 167 -8.65 -4.06 11.28
C PHE A 167 -7.40 -4.23 12.16
N PRO A 168 -6.64 -3.19 12.56
CA PRO A 168 -5.48 -3.39 13.41
C PRO A 168 -5.84 -3.98 14.78
N LEU A 169 -6.92 -3.53 15.42
CA LEU A 169 -7.34 -4.09 16.72
C LEU A 169 -7.81 -5.55 16.60
N GLY A 170 -8.58 -5.87 15.55
CA GLY A 170 -8.99 -7.25 15.28
C GLY A 170 -7.80 -8.14 14.93
N PHE A 171 -6.84 -7.61 14.17
CA PHE A 171 -5.61 -8.32 13.81
C PHE A 171 -4.72 -8.57 15.03
N TYR A 172 -4.58 -7.58 15.92
CA TYR A 172 -3.89 -7.74 17.21
C TYR A 172 -4.53 -8.84 18.07
N ALA A 173 -5.85 -8.80 18.23
CA ALA A 173 -6.59 -9.79 19.02
C ALA A 173 -6.42 -11.20 18.42
N LEU A 174 -6.49 -11.32 17.10
CA LEU A 174 -6.28 -12.58 16.38
C LEU A 174 -4.86 -13.13 16.58
N LEU A 175 -3.84 -12.29 16.41
CA LEU A 175 -2.44 -12.70 16.56
C LEU A 175 -2.12 -13.09 18.01
N THR A 176 -2.66 -12.36 18.98
CA THR A 176 -2.50 -12.67 20.42
C THR A 176 -3.19 -13.99 20.77
N ALA A 177 -4.40 -14.22 20.28
CA ALA A 177 -5.10 -15.48 20.46
C ALA A 177 -4.36 -16.66 19.79
N LEU A 178 -3.83 -16.46 18.58
CA LEU A 178 -3.08 -17.48 17.87
C LEU A 178 -1.77 -17.83 18.57
N ALA A 179 -1.05 -16.83 19.08
CA ALA A 179 0.17 -17.04 19.87
C ALA A 179 -0.11 -17.82 21.17
N ALA A 180 -1.27 -17.60 21.79
CA ALA A 180 -1.68 -18.37 22.98
C ALA A 180 -2.04 -19.83 22.66
N VAL A 181 -2.62 -20.10 21.48
CA VAL A 181 -3.05 -21.46 21.06
C VAL A 181 -1.91 -22.26 20.43
N CYS A 182 -0.96 -21.60 19.77
CA CYS A 182 0.15 -22.23 19.04
C CYS A 182 1.52 -21.76 19.57
N PRO A 183 2.02 -22.32 20.69
CA PRO A 183 3.33 -21.94 21.26
C PRO A 183 4.53 -22.28 20.35
N TRP A 184 4.33 -23.12 19.34
CA TRP A 184 5.36 -23.47 18.35
C TRP A 184 5.57 -22.40 17.27
N LEU A 185 4.71 -21.37 17.21
CA LEU A 185 4.88 -20.29 16.25
C LEU A 185 5.90 -19.27 16.82
N PRO A 186 7.02 -18.99 16.13
CA PRO A 186 8.05 -18.05 16.59
C PRO A 186 7.59 -16.60 16.40
N VAL A 187 6.48 -16.21 17.03
CA VAL A 187 5.93 -14.86 16.99
C VAL A 187 6.22 -14.19 18.32
N THR A 188 7.16 -13.24 18.31
CA THR A 188 7.47 -12.41 19.47
C THR A 188 6.40 -11.35 19.66
N HIS A 189 6.23 -10.89 20.91
CA HIS A 189 5.28 -9.83 21.23
C HIS A 189 5.55 -8.55 20.41
N ASP A 190 6.83 -8.16 20.28
CA ASP A 190 7.25 -7.02 19.47
C ASP A 190 6.84 -7.13 18.00
N MET A 191 6.86 -8.33 17.43
CA MET A 191 6.43 -8.55 16.04
C MET A 191 4.92 -8.36 15.89
N ILE A 192 4.11 -8.79 16.87
CA ILE A 192 2.66 -8.56 16.88
C ILE A 192 2.36 -7.06 16.95
N LEU A 193 3.03 -6.34 17.86
CA LEU A 193 2.88 -4.89 18.01
C LEU A 193 3.23 -4.16 16.70
N MET A 194 4.36 -4.51 16.11
CA MET A 194 4.83 -3.93 14.85
C MET A 194 3.84 -4.17 13.71
N MET A 195 3.41 -5.42 13.50
CA MET A 195 2.45 -5.76 12.45
C MET A 195 1.11 -5.05 12.64
N THR A 196 0.68 -4.88 13.90
CA THR A 196 -0.54 -4.15 14.25
C THR A 196 -0.43 -2.66 13.91
N VAL A 197 0.69 -2.02 14.26
CA VAL A 197 0.94 -0.61 13.96
C VAL A 197 1.00 -0.37 12.45
N ILE A 198 1.66 -1.25 11.70
CA ILE A 198 1.72 -1.18 10.23
C ILE A 198 0.31 -1.33 9.62
N ALA A 199 -0.51 -2.24 10.14
CA ALA A 199 -1.89 -2.44 9.70
C ALA A 199 -2.77 -1.20 9.92
N GLY A 200 -2.46 -0.37 10.92
CA GLY A 200 -3.19 0.87 11.23
C GLY A 200 -2.79 2.09 10.40
N LEU A 201 -1.81 1.96 9.50
CA LEU A 201 -1.31 3.07 8.70
C LEU A 201 -2.37 3.65 7.75
N PRO A 202 -2.32 4.96 7.46
CA PRO A 202 -3.26 5.60 6.54
C PRO A 202 -3.09 5.11 5.11
N THR A 203 -3.98 5.53 4.21
CA THR A 203 -3.94 5.11 2.80
C THR A 203 -2.64 5.55 2.12
N MET A 204 -2.07 4.67 1.30
CA MET A 204 -0.84 4.94 0.56
C MET A 204 -1.01 6.10 -0.45
N THR A 205 -0.09 7.06 -0.42
CA THR A 205 -0.12 8.25 -1.31
C THR A 205 0.09 7.89 -2.78
N THR A 206 0.81 6.80 -3.09
CA THR A 206 1.05 6.32 -4.45
C THR A 206 -0.25 5.96 -5.19
N ILE A 207 -1.31 5.55 -4.48
CA ILE A 207 -2.63 5.29 -5.08
C ILE A 207 -3.20 6.55 -5.73
N ALA A 208 -3.08 7.70 -5.07
CA ALA A 208 -3.46 9.00 -5.64
C ALA A 208 -2.60 9.36 -6.87
N MET A 209 -1.32 8.96 -6.89
CA MET A 209 -0.46 9.19 -8.04
C MET A 209 -0.83 8.32 -9.25
N PHE A 210 -1.12 7.04 -9.04
CA PHE A 210 -1.51 6.14 -10.14
C PHE A 210 -2.87 6.52 -10.73
N THR A 211 -3.85 6.81 -9.87
CA THR A 211 -5.17 7.29 -10.31
C THR A 211 -5.09 8.64 -11.03
N GLY A 212 -4.23 9.56 -10.56
CA GLY A 212 -3.92 10.82 -11.26
C GLY A 212 -3.31 10.60 -12.64
N ARG A 213 -2.28 9.75 -12.75
CA ARG A 213 -1.63 9.43 -14.04
C ARG A 213 -2.57 8.75 -15.04
N LYS A 214 -3.53 7.96 -14.55
CA LYS A 214 -4.50 7.22 -15.38
C LYS A 214 -5.82 7.98 -15.58
N ASN A 215 -5.95 9.18 -15.02
CA ASN A 215 -7.18 9.97 -15.00
C ASN A 215 -8.41 9.16 -14.51
N ASN A 216 -8.21 8.30 -13.50
CA ASN A 216 -9.22 7.39 -12.98
C ASN A 216 -9.64 7.81 -11.57
N MET A 217 -10.69 8.62 -11.47
CA MET A 217 -11.20 9.20 -10.21
C MET A 217 -10.10 9.73 -9.26
N PRO A 218 -9.18 10.59 -9.72
CA PRO A 218 -8.08 11.10 -8.89
C PRO A 218 -8.60 11.80 -7.63
N ASP A 219 -9.64 12.64 -7.76
CA ASP A 219 -10.28 13.34 -6.64
C ASP A 219 -10.66 12.41 -5.48
N TYR A 220 -11.11 11.19 -5.80
CA TYR A 220 -11.53 10.19 -4.83
C TYR A 220 -10.34 9.62 -4.05
N ALA A 221 -9.31 9.16 -4.75
CA ALA A 221 -8.09 8.63 -4.12
C ALA A 221 -7.37 9.69 -3.28
N VAL A 222 -7.28 10.91 -3.83
CA VAL A 222 -6.69 12.08 -3.19
C VAL A 222 -7.42 12.42 -1.88
N GLY A 223 -8.76 12.43 -1.90
CA GLY A 223 -9.58 12.63 -0.69
C GLY A 223 -9.35 11.54 0.37
N PHE A 224 -9.26 10.27 -0.04
CA PHE A 224 -8.95 9.17 0.88
C PHE A 224 -7.57 9.33 1.54
N VAL A 225 -6.55 9.66 0.75
CA VAL A 225 -5.19 9.88 1.26
C VAL A 225 -5.15 11.02 2.27
N LEU A 226 -5.79 12.15 1.98
CA LEU A 226 -5.84 13.30 2.91
C LEU A 226 -6.49 12.93 4.22
N VAL A 227 -7.72 12.42 4.16
CA VAL A 227 -8.54 12.24 5.35
C VAL A 227 -7.98 11.09 6.18
N SER A 228 -7.46 10.03 5.56
CA SER A 228 -6.74 8.98 6.29
C SER A 228 -5.47 9.51 6.95
N THR A 229 -4.69 10.33 6.25
CA THR A 229 -3.45 10.89 6.82
C THR A 229 -3.76 11.79 8.03
N LEU A 230 -4.78 12.66 7.94
CA LEU A 230 -5.20 13.48 9.07
C LEU A 230 -5.78 12.63 10.22
N PHE A 231 -6.62 11.66 9.89
CA PHE A 231 -7.21 10.74 10.87
C PHE A 231 -6.15 9.89 11.57
N SER A 232 -5.03 9.57 10.90
CA SER A 232 -3.94 8.76 11.45
C SER A 232 -3.33 9.34 12.72
N LEU A 233 -3.31 10.67 12.85
CA LEU A 233 -2.81 11.35 14.06
C LEU A 233 -3.59 10.90 15.31
N VAL A 234 -4.89 10.68 15.16
CA VAL A 234 -5.76 10.23 16.26
C VAL A 234 -5.83 8.71 16.29
N SER A 235 -6.04 8.05 15.15
CA SER A 235 -6.27 6.61 15.10
C SER A 235 -5.04 5.80 15.50
N LEU A 236 -3.84 6.19 15.07
CA LEU A 236 -2.60 5.49 15.48
C LEU A 236 -2.35 5.69 16.98
N THR A 237 -2.64 6.87 17.52
CA THR A 237 -2.54 7.12 18.96
C THR A 237 -3.51 6.21 19.74
N ILE A 238 -4.75 6.07 19.29
CA ILE A 238 -5.74 5.16 19.91
C ILE A 238 -5.31 3.70 19.80
N VAL A 239 -4.93 3.24 18.60
CA VAL A 239 -4.49 1.86 18.40
C VAL A 239 -3.29 1.54 19.26
N SER A 240 -2.28 2.42 19.28
CA SER A 240 -1.11 2.25 20.12
C SER A 240 -1.47 2.24 21.62
N ALA A 241 -2.35 3.12 22.09
CA ALA A 241 -2.75 3.15 23.50
C ALA A 241 -3.53 1.91 23.98
N ILE A 242 -4.11 1.13 23.07
CA ILE A 242 -4.81 -0.12 23.39
C ILE A 242 -3.87 -1.33 23.33
N VAL A 243 -2.86 -1.25 22.46
CA VAL A 243 -2.03 -2.37 22.06
C VAL A 243 -0.72 -2.43 22.85
N PHE A 244 -0.17 -1.28 23.24
CA PHE A 244 0.97 -1.15 24.16
C PHE A 244 0.50 -0.99 25.61
#